data_AF-A0A0D3ICM6-F1
#
_entry.id   AF-A0A0D3ICM6-F1
#
_cell.length_a   1.000
_cell.length_b   1.000
_cell.length_c   1.000
_cell.angle_alpha   90.00
_cell.angle_beta   90.00
_cell.angle_gamma   90.00
#
_symmetry.space_group_name_H-M   'P 1'
#
loop_
_entity.id
_entity.type
_entity.pdbx_description
1 polymer ?
#
loop_
_entity_poly.entity_id
_entity_poly.type
_entity_poly.pdbx_seq_one_letter_code
_entity_poly.pdbx_strand_id
1 'polypeptide(L)'
;MPKRSTASSEPSPLPVPVCEALGLASVRQLSELFHSECAALGGRKLHSHFEQWLWSARAGVSEGAPVIPHPPAAEASTALRRKLVCAGMSEEAALAATAALEQRAKALAGRLACARAAAGPQQAASEVRLSGSGSGGTVTLSCGGESVVCKRSHLEKLRALLRSGDAGDAAAASGERLFERRAYCVLARVLALQGGEPRAGGMQAAVGYRVFDALARHHGAAFELFASPLNARFSSFCSAAPDVDRAFGSVGSFFSPSLDPLLASGAFQANPPYDPPLVAAMGERMHALLASADARRDALTFIVIIPHWQDKPCWRALEQSCRCSAHLRLPQAEHGFFEGGQHYRPALWRAANHDTSLFFLQSAAAPRPSEASLAALRTAFRAAPSALEPPIGGAELRPRLRPPSEAKGAKVRRRAEGGGAPVEAPLSAKRAALLSRPMAELLAGTSGKQRRQARKRLKERKRKAMITDPNAKEKCVMSV
;
A
#
# COMPACT_ATOMS: atom_id res chain seq x y z
N MET A 1 1.07 28.42 -39.20
CA MET A 1 1.70 28.59 -37.87
C MET A 1 0.78 29.37 -36.95
N PRO A 2 -0.12 28.73 -36.18
CA PRO A 2 -0.77 29.38 -35.04
C PRO A 2 0.17 29.35 -33.82
N LYS A 3 0.21 30.45 -33.05
CA LYS A 3 1.10 30.60 -31.90
C LYS A 3 0.75 29.60 -30.80
N ARG A 4 1.74 28.91 -30.23
CA ARG A 4 1.55 28.11 -29.01
C ARG A 4 1.15 29.06 -27.87
N SER A 5 -0.01 28.83 -27.27
CA SER A 5 -0.33 29.40 -25.96
C SER A 5 0.63 28.81 -24.93
N THR A 6 1.59 29.61 -24.48
CA THR A 6 2.34 29.31 -23.26
C THR A 6 1.45 29.63 -22.07
N ALA A 7 0.57 28.69 -21.72
CA ALA A 7 -0.11 28.72 -20.44
C ALA A 7 0.96 28.62 -19.34
N SER A 8 1.34 29.77 -18.78
CA SER A 8 2.16 29.87 -17.59
C SER A 8 1.40 29.22 -16.45
N SER A 9 1.75 27.97 -16.13
CA SER A 9 1.23 27.30 -14.94
C SER A 9 1.71 28.08 -13.72
N GLU A 10 0.83 28.86 -13.09
CA GLU A 10 1.13 29.40 -11.78
C GLU A 10 1.54 28.26 -10.84
N PRO A 11 2.60 28.44 -10.03
CA PRO A 11 2.98 27.41 -9.08
C PRO A 11 1.83 27.20 -8.10
N SER A 12 1.26 25.99 -8.11
CA SER A 12 0.25 25.58 -7.13
C SER A 12 0.71 25.96 -5.72
N PRO A 13 -0.13 26.64 -4.91
CA PRO A 13 0.30 27.26 -3.66
C PRO A 13 0.97 26.23 -2.75
N LEU A 14 2.15 26.58 -2.24
CA LEU A 14 2.98 25.67 -1.45
C LEU A 14 2.21 25.13 -0.22
N PRO A 15 2.36 23.85 0.13
CA PRO A 15 1.79 23.27 1.34
C PRO A 15 2.10 24.08 2.60
N VAL A 16 1.06 24.47 3.34
CA VAL A 16 1.16 25.31 4.54
C VAL A 16 1.22 24.43 5.80
N PRO A 17 2.35 24.37 6.54
CA PRO A 17 2.52 23.43 7.65
C PRO A 17 1.45 23.52 8.75
N VAL A 18 1.03 24.73 9.12
CA VAL A 18 -0.05 24.93 10.12
C VAL A 18 -1.43 24.50 9.63
N CYS A 19 -1.70 24.52 8.32
CA CYS A 19 -2.94 23.98 7.77
C CYS A 19 -2.93 22.45 7.78
N GLU A 20 -1.76 21.83 7.55
CA GLU A 20 -1.62 20.37 7.65
C GLU A 20 -1.65 19.89 9.11
N ALA A 21 -1.11 20.66 10.05
CA ALA A 21 -1.32 20.47 11.48
C ALA A 21 -2.82 20.52 11.82
N LEU A 22 -3.54 21.59 11.41
CA LEU A 22 -4.98 21.70 11.64
C LEU A 22 -5.78 20.55 10.99
N GLY A 23 -5.37 20.07 9.83
CA GLY A 23 -5.96 18.91 9.16
C GLY A 23 -5.78 17.61 9.96
N LEU A 24 -4.57 17.35 10.47
CA LEU A 24 -4.29 16.20 11.35
C LEU A 24 -5.06 16.29 12.67
N ALA A 25 -5.04 17.43 13.34
CA ALA A 25 -5.80 17.68 14.57
C ALA A 25 -7.31 17.48 14.37
N SER A 26 -7.83 17.87 13.21
CA SER A 26 -9.25 17.68 12.85
C SER A 26 -9.61 16.21 12.65
N VAL A 27 -8.75 15.41 12.01
CA VAL A 27 -8.99 13.96 11.89
C VAL A 27 -8.88 13.26 13.23
N ARG A 28 -7.96 13.68 14.11
CA ARG A 28 -7.88 13.18 15.49
C ARG A 28 -9.19 13.42 16.26
N GLN A 29 -9.73 14.63 16.20
CA GLN A 29 -11.04 14.96 16.80
C GLN A 29 -12.21 14.16 16.21
N LEU A 30 -12.19 13.82 14.92
CA LEU A 30 -13.20 12.94 14.30
C LEU A 30 -13.07 11.50 14.79
N SER A 31 -11.83 11.02 14.95
CA SER A 31 -11.56 9.69 15.50
C SER A 31 -12.00 9.61 16.96
N GLU A 32 -11.67 10.60 17.77
CA GLU A 32 -12.05 10.71 19.19
C GLU A 32 -13.57 10.73 19.36
N LEU A 33 -14.28 11.57 18.58
CA LEU A 33 -15.75 11.57 18.56
C LEU A 33 -16.30 10.19 18.20
N PHE A 34 -15.84 9.58 17.10
CA PHE A 34 -16.31 8.27 16.68
C PHE A 34 -16.07 7.18 17.74
N HIS A 35 -14.92 7.21 18.42
CA HIS A 35 -14.62 6.28 19.52
C HIS A 35 -15.51 6.52 20.75
N SER A 36 -15.90 7.77 21.03
CA SER A 36 -16.86 8.12 22.09
C SER A 36 -18.26 7.59 21.77
N GLU A 37 -18.79 7.91 20.58
CA GLU A 37 -20.12 7.44 20.12
C GLU A 37 -20.21 5.91 20.06
N CYS A 38 -19.10 5.23 19.75
CA CYS A 38 -19.02 3.77 19.65
C CYS A 38 -18.46 3.08 20.91
N ALA A 39 -18.32 3.78 22.04
CA ALA A 39 -17.61 3.27 23.22
C ALA A 39 -18.20 1.94 23.75
N ALA A 40 -19.53 1.77 23.67
CA ALA A 40 -20.25 0.56 24.07
C ALA A 40 -19.77 -0.72 23.33
N LEU A 41 -19.16 -0.59 22.14
CA LEU A 41 -18.60 -1.73 21.39
C LEU A 41 -17.25 -2.25 21.93
N GLY A 42 -16.70 -1.64 22.99
CA GLY A 42 -15.51 -2.15 23.67
C GLY A 42 -14.20 -1.99 22.90
N GLY A 43 -14.07 -0.94 22.09
CA GLY A 43 -12.81 -0.45 21.50
C GLY A 43 -12.12 -1.30 20.43
N ARG A 44 -12.33 -2.62 20.43
CA ARG A 44 -11.70 -3.55 19.49
C ARG A 44 -12.21 -3.29 18.07
N LYS A 45 -11.28 -2.96 17.16
CA LYS A 45 -11.49 -2.63 15.73
C LYS A 45 -12.13 -1.26 15.41
N LEU A 46 -12.44 -0.40 16.39
CA LEU A 46 -13.04 0.92 16.09
C LEU A 46 -12.15 1.76 15.15
N HIS A 47 -10.85 1.83 15.41
CA HIS A 47 -9.86 2.44 14.49
C HIS A 47 -9.95 1.94 13.04
N SER A 48 -10.21 0.63 12.83
CA SER A 48 -10.31 0.03 11.50
C SER A 48 -11.63 0.36 10.82
N HIS A 49 -12.74 0.46 11.58
CA HIS A 49 -14.01 0.95 11.06
C HIS A 49 -13.93 2.43 10.65
N PHE A 50 -13.27 3.25 11.47
CA PHE A 50 -13.04 4.68 11.20
C PHE A 50 -12.11 4.90 9.99
N GLU A 51 -10.95 4.24 9.94
CA GLU A 51 -10.03 4.30 8.81
C GLU A 51 -10.72 3.85 7.51
N GLN A 52 -11.51 2.77 7.56
CA GLN A 52 -12.24 2.32 6.38
C GLN A 52 -13.33 3.31 5.94
N TRP A 53 -14.10 3.88 6.88
CA TRP A 53 -15.07 4.95 6.56
C TRP A 53 -14.38 6.16 5.92
N LEU A 54 -13.23 6.59 6.45
CA LEU A 54 -12.46 7.71 5.86
C LEU A 54 -12.04 7.45 4.41
N TRP A 55 -11.70 6.21 4.03
CA TRP A 55 -11.43 5.88 2.62
C TRP A 55 -12.72 5.84 1.79
N SER A 56 -13.75 5.11 2.23
CA SER A 56 -15.03 5.03 1.50
C SER A 56 -15.67 6.42 1.30
N ALA A 57 -15.57 7.30 2.30
CA ALA A 57 -16.14 8.65 2.27
C ALA A 57 -15.46 9.60 1.28
N ARG A 58 -14.28 9.24 0.77
CA ARG A 58 -13.52 9.97 -0.27
C ARG A 58 -13.71 9.36 -1.68
N ALA A 59 -14.60 8.38 -1.85
CA ALA A 59 -14.89 7.79 -3.14
C ALA A 59 -15.42 8.84 -4.15
N GLY A 60 -15.04 8.69 -5.43
CA GLY A 60 -15.42 9.61 -6.50
C GLY A 60 -14.53 10.84 -6.68
N VAL A 61 -13.52 11.04 -5.83
CA VAL A 61 -12.59 12.18 -5.93
C VAL A 61 -11.51 11.93 -6.99
N SER A 62 -11.40 12.82 -7.98
CA SER A 62 -10.45 12.70 -9.10
C SER A 62 -9.05 13.26 -8.82
N GLU A 63 -8.95 14.51 -8.36
CA GLU A 63 -7.66 15.25 -8.34
C GLU A 63 -6.82 15.04 -7.08
N GLY A 64 -7.44 14.90 -5.91
CA GLY A 64 -6.71 14.71 -4.64
C GLY A 64 -7.64 14.50 -3.45
N ALA A 65 -7.36 13.48 -2.64
CA ALA A 65 -8.18 13.04 -1.53
C ALA A 65 -8.28 14.10 -0.42
N PRO A 66 -9.48 14.62 -0.08
CA PRO A 66 -9.63 15.57 1.00
C PRO A 66 -9.35 14.90 2.35
N VAL A 67 -8.57 15.57 3.19
CA VAL A 67 -8.21 15.08 4.54
C VAL A 67 -9.47 14.80 5.36
N ILE A 68 -10.41 15.75 5.34
CA ILE A 68 -11.72 15.65 5.98
C ILE A 68 -12.75 15.48 4.85
N PRO A 69 -13.40 14.32 4.69
CA PRO A 69 -14.42 14.14 3.67
C PRO A 69 -15.70 14.90 4.04
N HIS A 70 -16.05 15.92 3.27
CA HIS A 70 -17.33 16.61 3.40
C HIS A 70 -17.83 17.20 2.06
N PRO A 71 -19.07 16.88 1.63
CA PRO A 71 -19.89 15.77 2.12
C PRO A 71 -19.17 14.43 1.91
N PRO A 72 -19.42 13.40 2.74
CA PRO A 72 -18.92 12.06 2.46
C PRO A 72 -19.66 11.46 1.25
N ALA A 73 -19.03 10.51 0.55
CA ALA A 73 -19.72 9.69 -0.43
C ALA A 73 -20.92 8.95 0.21
N ALA A 74 -22.09 9.01 -0.42
CA ALA A 74 -23.38 8.61 0.19
C ALA A 74 -23.40 7.18 0.78
N GLU A 75 -22.76 6.22 0.12
CA GLU A 75 -22.69 4.83 0.60
C GLU A 75 -21.76 4.63 1.80
N ALA A 76 -20.81 5.53 2.07
CA ALA A 76 -19.81 5.35 3.11
C ALA A 76 -20.43 5.29 4.52
N SER A 77 -21.34 6.22 4.82
CA SER A 77 -22.00 6.29 6.12
C SER A 77 -23.08 5.21 6.28
N THR A 78 -23.76 4.82 5.20
CA THR A 78 -24.67 3.65 5.20
C THR A 78 -23.91 2.35 5.43
N ALA A 79 -22.74 2.17 4.81
CA ALA A 79 -21.87 1.02 5.06
C ALA A 79 -21.28 1.02 6.48
N LEU A 80 -20.96 2.19 7.05
CA LEU A 80 -20.52 2.31 8.45
C LEU A 80 -21.66 1.95 9.42
N ARG A 81 -22.86 2.53 9.25
CA ARG A 81 -24.05 2.23 10.07
C ARG A 81 -24.34 0.74 10.13
N ARG A 82 -24.33 0.06 8.97
CA ARG A 82 -24.49 -1.41 8.89
C ARG A 82 -23.43 -2.16 9.70
N LYS A 83 -22.16 -1.76 9.64
CA LYS A 83 -21.07 -2.39 10.42
C LYS A 83 -21.23 -2.17 11.93
N LEU A 84 -21.69 -1.00 12.36
CA LEU A 84 -21.95 -0.70 13.77
C LEU A 84 -23.11 -1.55 14.31
N VAL A 85 -24.19 -1.71 13.54
CA VAL A 85 -25.31 -2.60 13.90
C VAL A 85 -24.84 -4.06 13.96
N CYS A 86 -24.10 -4.55 12.96
CA CYS A 86 -23.52 -5.90 12.98
C CYS A 86 -22.49 -6.11 14.11
N ALA A 87 -21.94 -5.04 14.69
CA ALA A 87 -21.05 -5.11 15.85
C ALA A 87 -21.80 -5.09 17.20
N GLY A 88 -23.11 -4.81 17.20
CA GLY A 88 -23.97 -4.83 18.39
C GLY A 88 -24.56 -3.49 18.82
N MET A 89 -24.42 -2.40 18.05
CA MET A 89 -25.17 -1.16 18.32
C MET A 89 -26.63 -1.29 17.87
N SER A 90 -27.54 -0.57 18.52
CA SER A 90 -28.89 -0.37 17.97
C SER A 90 -28.83 0.46 16.69
N GLU A 91 -29.85 0.33 15.82
CA GLU A 91 -29.91 1.10 14.58
C GLU A 91 -29.99 2.61 14.84
N GLU A 92 -30.72 3.02 15.87
CA GLU A 92 -30.81 4.41 16.35
C GLU A 92 -29.45 4.96 16.80
N ALA A 93 -28.72 4.22 17.65
CA ALA A 93 -27.40 4.66 18.12
C ALA A 93 -26.37 4.68 16.98
N ALA A 94 -26.42 3.70 16.07
CA ALA A 94 -25.56 3.68 14.89
C ALA A 94 -25.88 4.84 13.92
N LEU A 95 -27.15 5.21 13.76
CA LEU A 95 -27.58 6.37 12.98
C LEU A 95 -27.06 7.67 13.62
N ALA A 96 -27.31 7.87 14.91
CA ALA A 96 -26.85 9.03 15.68
C ALA A 96 -25.32 9.20 15.60
N ALA A 97 -24.56 8.12 15.83
CA ALA A 97 -23.10 8.12 15.71
C ALA A 97 -22.62 8.56 14.31
N THR A 98 -23.25 8.06 13.24
CA THR A 98 -22.89 8.49 11.87
C THR A 98 -23.28 9.94 11.58
N ALA A 99 -24.43 10.41 12.06
CA ALA A 99 -24.87 11.80 11.87
C ALA A 99 -23.98 12.80 12.63
N ALA A 100 -23.61 12.49 13.88
CA ALA A 100 -22.68 13.29 14.67
C ALA A 100 -21.30 13.39 14.00
N LEU A 101 -20.81 12.27 13.46
CA LEU A 101 -19.55 12.22 12.71
C LEU A 101 -19.58 13.10 11.46
N GLU A 102 -20.67 13.06 10.68
CA GLU A 102 -20.85 13.91 9.49
C GLU A 102 -20.97 15.40 9.83
N GLN A 103 -21.74 15.74 10.87
CA GLN A 103 -21.90 17.11 11.35
C GLN A 103 -20.56 17.68 11.84
N ARG A 104 -19.77 16.88 12.55
CA ARG A 104 -18.42 17.27 12.98
C ARG A 104 -17.47 17.39 11.80
N ALA A 105 -17.55 16.50 10.82
CA ALA A 105 -16.74 16.58 9.59
C ALA A 105 -17.05 17.85 8.80
N LYS A 106 -18.33 18.24 8.68
CA LYS A 106 -18.75 19.52 8.09
C LYS A 106 -18.09 20.72 8.76
N ALA A 107 -18.20 20.81 10.10
CA ALA A 107 -17.66 21.93 10.86
C ALA A 107 -16.13 22.03 10.76
N LEU A 108 -15.43 20.89 10.84
CA LEU A 108 -13.97 20.85 10.75
C LEU A 108 -13.46 21.09 9.31
N ALA A 109 -14.15 20.58 8.29
CA ALA A 109 -13.84 20.86 6.89
C ALA A 109 -13.99 22.36 6.58
N GLY A 110 -15.07 22.99 7.04
CA GLY A 110 -15.26 24.44 6.93
C GLY A 110 -14.14 25.23 7.62
N ARG A 111 -13.78 24.87 8.86
CA ARG A 111 -12.66 25.50 9.59
C ARG A 111 -11.33 25.35 8.85
N LEU A 112 -11.04 24.17 8.30
CA LEU A 112 -9.80 23.91 7.53
C LEU A 112 -9.79 24.69 6.21
N ALA A 113 -10.92 24.79 5.52
CA ALA A 113 -11.06 25.58 4.30
C ALA A 113 -10.82 27.08 4.57
N CYS A 114 -11.44 27.65 5.60
CA CYS A 114 -11.21 29.04 6.01
C CYS A 114 -9.75 29.28 6.39
N ALA A 115 -9.13 28.37 7.14
CA ALA A 115 -7.71 28.48 7.52
C ALA A 115 -6.77 28.42 6.32
N ARG A 116 -7.09 27.63 5.28
CA ARG A 116 -6.33 27.58 4.03
C ARG A 116 -6.53 28.83 3.17
N ALA A 117 -7.75 29.35 3.09
CA ALA A 117 -8.05 30.59 2.35
C ALA A 117 -7.40 31.83 3.00
N ALA A 118 -7.27 31.84 4.33
CA ALA A 118 -6.60 32.91 5.09
C ALA A 118 -5.07 32.73 5.23
N ALA A 119 -4.48 31.66 4.67
CA ALA A 119 -3.05 31.38 4.82
C ALA A 119 -2.21 32.27 3.90
N GLY A 120 -1.52 33.25 4.48
CA GLY A 120 -0.56 34.10 3.80
C GLY A 120 0.90 33.61 3.91
N PRO A 121 1.87 34.44 3.48
CA PRO A 121 3.30 34.12 3.55
C PRO A 121 3.79 33.76 4.95
N GLN A 122 3.23 34.37 6.00
CA GLN A 122 3.60 34.10 7.39
C GLN A 122 3.21 32.67 7.82
N GLN A 123 2.01 32.21 7.44
CA GLN A 123 1.54 30.85 7.73
C GLN A 123 2.33 29.82 6.90
N ALA A 124 2.60 30.10 5.62
CA ALA A 124 3.50 29.29 4.79
C ALA A 124 4.93 29.22 5.38
N ALA A 125 5.36 30.28 6.04
CA ALA A 125 6.63 30.38 6.75
C ALA A 125 6.59 29.88 8.21
N SER A 126 5.58 29.11 8.62
CA SER A 126 5.52 28.55 9.97
C SER A 126 6.76 27.70 10.31
N GLU A 127 7.23 27.80 11.54
CA GLU A 127 8.35 27.00 12.03
C GLU A 127 7.93 25.53 12.18
N VAL A 128 8.78 24.63 11.70
CA VAL A 128 8.71 23.19 12.00
C VAL A 128 9.90 22.87 12.87
N ARG A 129 9.65 22.34 14.07
CA ARG A 129 10.71 21.95 15.00
C ARG A 129 11.00 20.47 14.83
N LEU A 130 12.24 20.13 14.50
CA LEU A 130 12.74 18.76 14.42
C LEU A 130 13.43 18.38 15.75
N SER A 131 13.12 17.20 16.27
CA SER A 131 13.68 16.69 17.53
C SER A 131 13.94 15.18 17.49
N GLY A 132 14.96 14.72 18.23
CA GLY A 132 15.36 13.31 18.31
C GLY A 132 16.88 13.16 18.54
N SER A 133 17.28 12.13 19.28
CA SER A 133 18.70 11.87 19.59
C SER A 133 19.46 11.19 18.43
N GLY A 134 20.71 10.79 18.68
CA GLY A 134 21.76 10.48 17.70
C GLY A 134 21.54 9.29 16.74
N SER A 135 22.64 8.62 16.38
CA SER A 135 22.86 7.90 15.11
C SER A 135 22.04 6.63 14.81
N GLY A 136 20.93 6.37 15.51
CA GLY A 136 20.03 5.26 15.20
C GLY A 136 18.67 5.39 15.86
N GLY A 137 17.69 6.00 15.19
CA GLY A 137 16.36 6.18 15.76
C GLY A 137 15.31 6.84 14.86
N THR A 138 14.16 7.09 15.46
CA THR A 138 13.11 7.96 14.93
C THR A 138 13.38 9.42 15.28
N VAL A 139 12.85 10.33 14.46
CA VAL A 139 12.81 11.77 14.67
C VAL A 139 11.35 12.22 14.73
N THR A 140 11.09 13.32 15.41
CA THR A 140 9.76 13.94 15.54
C THR A 140 9.81 15.32 14.90
N LEU A 141 8.85 15.60 14.01
CA LEU A 141 8.64 16.93 13.44
C LEU A 141 7.35 17.51 14.03
N SER A 142 7.39 18.76 14.49
CA SER A 142 6.27 19.40 15.20
C SER A 142 5.94 20.78 14.64
N CYS A 143 4.65 21.05 14.40
CA CYS A 143 4.13 22.34 13.94
C CYS A 143 2.69 22.54 14.42
N GLY A 144 2.31 23.77 14.79
CA GLY A 144 0.92 24.09 15.15
C GLY A 144 0.32 23.28 16.31
N GLY A 145 1.14 22.80 17.24
CA GLY A 145 0.75 21.91 18.34
C GLY A 145 0.77 20.41 17.99
N GLU A 146 0.71 20.07 16.71
CA GLU A 146 0.71 18.68 16.24
C GLU A 146 2.13 18.17 15.99
N SER A 147 2.33 16.87 16.25
CA SER A 147 3.63 16.20 16.10
C SER A 147 3.48 14.88 15.35
N VAL A 148 4.46 14.60 14.47
CA VAL A 148 4.54 13.39 13.65
C VAL A 148 5.91 12.73 13.81
N VAL A 149 5.91 11.41 13.96
CA VAL A 149 7.12 10.59 14.13
C VAL A 149 7.51 9.98 12.79
N CYS A 150 8.81 9.96 12.48
CA CYS A 150 9.35 9.35 11.27
C CYS A 150 10.69 8.67 11.56
N LYS A 151 11.00 7.55 10.92
CA LYS A 151 12.33 6.93 10.92
C LYS A 151 13.30 7.81 10.17
N ARG A 152 14.53 7.95 10.68
CA ARG A 152 15.57 8.76 10.02
C ARG A 152 15.80 8.35 8.56
N SER A 153 15.78 7.05 8.26
CA SER A 153 15.87 6.53 6.89
C SER A 153 14.74 6.99 5.95
N HIS A 154 13.51 7.09 6.46
CA HIS A 154 12.38 7.60 5.67
C HIS A 154 12.46 9.12 5.49
N LEU A 155 13.03 9.85 6.45
CA LEU A 155 13.34 11.27 6.27
C LEU A 155 14.48 11.49 5.25
N GLU A 156 15.52 10.65 5.27
CA GLU A 156 16.60 10.64 4.27
C GLU A 156 16.08 10.33 2.85
N LYS A 157 15.14 9.37 2.73
CA LYS A 157 14.40 9.10 1.49
C LYS A 157 13.68 10.35 0.99
N LEU A 158 12.90 11.02 1.85
CA LEU A 158 12.21 12.27 1.47
C LEU A 158 13.21 13.33 0.99
N ARG A 159 14.36 13.49 1.68
CA ARG A 159 15.38 14.46 1.26
C ARG A 159 16.00 14.11 -0.10
N ALA A 160 16.16 12.80 -0.40
CA ALA A 160 16.61 12.35 -1.72
C ALA A 160 15.56 12.56 -2.82
N LEU A 161 14.29 12.26 -2.55
CA LEU A 161 13.19 12.52 -3.49
C LEU A 161 13.09 14.02 -3.82
N LEU A 162 13.17 14.89 -2.81
CA LEU A 162 13.17 16.35 -3.00
C LEU A 162 14.31 16.83 -3.92
N ARG A 163 15.55 16.38 -3.66
CA ARG A 163 16.71 16.69 -4.53
C ARG A 163 16.58 16.12 -5.95
N SER A 164 15.80 15.05 -6.14
CA SER A 164 15.48 14.52 -7.48
C SER A 164 14.31 15.24 -8.15
N GLY A 165 13.57 16.06 -7.40
CA GLY A 165 12.40 16.83 -7.82
C GLY A 165 12.78 18.18 -8.44
N ASP A 166 13.53 18.98 -7.69
CA ASP A 166 13.88 20.36 -8.00
C ASP A 166 15.27 20.48 -8.67
N ALA A 167 15.35 21.23 -9.77
CA ALA A 167 16.61 21.58 -10.42
C ALA A 167 17.08 22.97 -9.96
N GLY A 168 18.03 23.02 -9.02
CA GLY A 168 18.73 24.24 -8.61
C GLY A 168 19.19 24.24 -7.15
N ASP A 169 20.49 24.48 -6.95
CA ASP A 169 21.06 24.71 -5.61
C ASP A 169 20.60 26.06 -5.05
N ALA A 170 19.67 26.03 -4.09
CA ALA A 170 19.23 27.21 -3.35
C ALA A 170 19.63 27.11 -1.87
N ALA A 171 20.78 27.71 -1.53
CA ALA A 171 21.29 28.03 -0.19
C ALA A 171 20.97 27.01 0.93
N ALA A 172 21.93 26.13 1.26
CA ALA A 172 21.77 24.97 2.15
C ALA A 172 20.89 25.17 3.40
N ALA A 173 21.03 26.27 4.15
CA ALA A 173 20.23 26.53 5.36
C ALA A 173 18.75 26.89 5.08
N SER A 174 18.46 27.51 3.92
CA SER A 174 17.07 27.76 3.47
C SER A 174 16.47 26.53 2.81
N GLY A 175 17.28 25.74 2.09
CA GLY A 175 16.87 24.42 1.58
C GLY A 175 16.47 23.44 2.68
N GLU A 176 17.20 23.42 3.81
CA GLU A 176 16.89 22.51 4.93
C GLU A 176 15.57 22.87 5.62
N ARG A 177 15.32 24.15 5.95
CA ARG A 177 14.02 24.58 6.51
C ARG A 177 12.85 24.34 5.54
N LEU A 178 13.07 24.50 4.24
CA LEU A 178 12.06 24.18 3.22
C LEU A 178 11.79 22.67 3.18
N PHE A 179 12.83 21.85 3.29
CA PHE A 179 12.70 20.40 3.39
C PHE A 179 11.91 19.98 4.64
N GLU A 180 12.24 20.51 5.83
CA GLU A 180 11.52 20.21 7.08
C GLU A 180 10.04 20.54 6.98
N ARG A 181 9.68 21.71 6.40
CA ARG A 181 8.29 22.10 6.11
C ARG A 181 7.59 21.13 5.16
N ARG A 182 8.19 20.83 4.01
CA ARG A 182 7.60 19.91 3.02
C ARG A 182 7.46 18.48 3.59
N ALA A 183 8.45 18.01 4.35
CA ALA A 183 8.44 16.70 5.00
C ALA A 183 7.37 16.60 6.09
N TYR A 184 7.22 17.64 6.92
CA TYR A 184 6.12 17.73 7.89
C TYR A 184 4.75 17.66 7.20
N CYS A 185 4.54 18.43 6.14
CA CYS A 185 3.28 18.42 5.39
C CYS A 185 2.93 17.01 4.87
N VAL A 186 3.87 16.28 4.27
CA VAL A 186 3.64 14.90 3.81
C VAL A 186 3.34 13.95 4.97
N LEU A 187 4.12 14.00 6.06
CA LEU A 187 3.95 13.12 7.22
C LEU A 187 2.60 13.36 7.92
N ALA A 188 2.23 14.62 8.14
CA ALA A 188 0.94 15.00 8.71
C ALA A 188 -0.21 14.61 7.79
N ARG A 189 -0.09 14.86 6.48
CA ARG A 189 -1.10 14.50 5.48
C ARG A 189 -1.33 13.00 5.41
N VAL A 190 -0.28 12.18 5.30
CA VAL A 190 -0.42 10.72 5.22
C VAL A 190 -1.01 10.17 6.51
N LEU A 191 -0.56 10.63 7.68
CA LEU A 191 -1.14 10.21 8.96
C LEU A 191 -2.62 10.59 9.07
N ALA A 192 -3.01 11.78 8.63
CA ALA A 192 -4.41 12.22 8.64
C ALA A 192 -5.27 11.44 7.62
N LEU A 193 -4.75 11.14 6.41
CA LEU A 193 -5.44 10.28 5.45
C LEU A 193 -5.68 8.87 6.01
N GLN A 194 -4.71 8.35 6.77
CA GLN A 194 -4.78 7.06 7.45
C GLN A 194 -5.71 7.05 8.68
N GLY A 195 -6.11 8.19 9.25
CA GLY A 195 -7.02 8.25 10.42
C GLY A 195 -6.45 8.92 11.67
N GLY A 196 -5.27 9.53 11.60
CA GLY A 196 -4.72 10.44 12.62
C GLY A 196 -3.98 9.80 13.79
N GLU A 197 -4.09 8.48 14.00
CA GLU A 197 -3.48 7.76 15.14
C GLU A 197 -2.38 6.75 14.73
N PRO A 198 -1.46 6.36 15.64
CA PRO A 198 -0.39 5.39 15.34
C PRO A 198 -0.85 3.96 15.03
N ARG A 199 -2.12 3.59 15.30
CA ARG A 199 -2.68 2.28 14.92
C ARG A 199 -3.27 2.25 13.51
N ALA A 200 -3.42 3.40 12.88
CA ALA A 200 -4.00 3.55 11.56
C ALA A 200 -2.98 3.26 10.43
N GLY A 201 -3.41 3.23 9.18
CA GLY A 201 -2.59 2.77 8.05
C GLY A 201 -2.66 1.25 7.86
N GLY A 202 -3.77 0.63 8.27
CA GLY A 202 -4.07 -0.77 7.98
C GLY A 202 -4.65 -0.99 6.58
N MET A 203 -5.12 0.07 5.90
CA MET A 203 -5.78 -0.01 4.60
C MET A 203 -4.83 -0.06 3.40
N GLN A 204 -3.51 -0.06 3.58
CA GLN A 204 -2.57 -0.29 2.48
C GLN A 204 -1.26 -0.88 3.04
N ALA A 205 -0.65 -1.85 2.35
CA ALA A 205 0.66 -2.40 2.70
C ALA A 205 1.53 -2.54 1.44
N ALA A 206 2.79 -2.10 1.47
CA ALA A 206 3.65 -2.06 0.29
C ALA A 206 4.32 -3.42 0.01
N VAL A 207 4.58 -3.73 -1.27
CA VAL A 207 5.26 -4.98 -1.66
C VAL A 207 6.78 -4.89 -1.47
N GLY A 208 7.45 -6.04 -1.38
CA GLY A 208 8.92 -6.11 -1.23
C GLY A 208 9.68 -5.61 -2.46
N TYR A 209 10.94 -5.17 -2.31
CA TYR A 209 11.73 -4.66 -3.45
C TYR A 209 11.96 -5.73 -4.52
N ARG A 210 12.13 -6.99 -4.09
CA ARG A 210 12.21 -8.15 -4.98
C ARG A 210 10.96 -8.34 -5.84
N VAL A 211 9.79 -7.96 -5.33
CA VAL A 211 8.53 -7.96 -6.11
C VAL A 211 8.59 -6.88 -7.18
N PHE A 212 8.99 -5.65 -6.83
CA PHE A 212 9.19 -4.58 -7.83
C PHE A 212 10.23 -4.94 -8.89
N ASP A 213 11.36 -5.55 -8.52
CA ASP A 213 12.35 -6.02 -9.49
C ASP A 213 11.83 -7.14 -10.39
N ALA A 214 11.02 -8.05 -9.87
CA ALA A 214 10.37 -9.09 -10.67
C ALA A 214 9.32 -8.49 -11.63
N LEU A 215 8.49 -7.56 -11.15
CA LEU A 215 7.51 -6.83 -11.97
C LEU A 215 8.18 -6.04 -13.10
N ALA A 216 9.26 -5.31 -12.79
CA ALA A 216 10.04 -4.57 -13.78
C ALA A 216 10.74 -5.51 -14.78
N ARG A 217 11.38 -6.59 -14.31
CA ARG A 217 12.11 -7.54 -15.16
C ARG A 217 11.21 -8.34 -16.11
N HIS A 218 10.06 -8.81 -15.63
CA HIS A 218 9.20 -9.73 -16.38
C HIS A 218 8.03 -9.07 -17.10
N HIS A 219 7.59 -7.88 -16.65
CA HIS A 219 6.42 -7.19 -17.21
C HIS A 219 6.70 -5.73 -17.59
N GLY A 220 7.91 -5.21 -17.35
CA GLY A 220 8.25 -3.81 -17.61
C GLY A 220 7.60 -2.81 -16.65
N ALA A 221 6.95 -3.28 -15.58
CA ALA A 221 6.21 -2.41 -14.66
C ALA A 221 7.16 -1.68 -13.70
N ALA A 222 7.33 -0.37 -13.93
CA ALA A 222 8.27 0.49 -13.22
C ALA A 222 7.62 1.78 -12.68
N PHE A 223 6.33 1.71 -12.33
CA PHE A 223 5.53 2.85 -11.86
C PHE A 223 4.40 2.36 -10.94
N GLU A 224 4.15 3.10 -9.85
CA GLU A 224 3.11 2.81 -8.86
C GLU A 224 1.92 3.76 -9.02
N LEU A 225 0.71 3.22 -9.23
CA LEU A 225 -0.52 4.00 -9.39
C LEU A 225 -1.18 4.39 -8.05
N PHE A 226 -0.73 3.81 -6.93
CA PHE A 226 -1.27 4.09 -5.60
C PHE A 226 -0.13 4.06 -4.58
N ALA A 227 0.54 5.18 -4.41
CA ALA A 227 1.64 5.30 -3.45
C ALA A 227 1.62 6.65 -2.72
N SER A 228 2.66 6.88 -1.94
CA SER A 228 3.01 8.11 -1.24
C SER A 228 4.54 8.24 -1.26
N PRO A 229 5.11 9.43 -1.02
CA PRO A 229 6.55 9.60 -0.84
C PRO A 229 7.15 8.67 0.22
N LEU A 230 6.35 8.20 1.18
CA LEU A 230 6.77 7.35 2.29
C LEU A 230 6.85 5.85 1.93
N ASN A 231 6.10 5.37 0.94
CA ASN A 231 6.09 3.95 0.54
C ASN A 231 6.51 3.66 -0.91
N ALA A 232 6.50 4.65 -1.81
CA ALA A 232 6.91 4.48 -3.21
C ALA A 232 8.33 3.89 -3.37
N ARG A 233 8.49 2.94 -4.30
CA ARG A 233 9.78 2.39 -4.74
C ARG A 233 10.43 3.22 -5.86
N PHE A 234 9.63 3.89 -6.68
CA PHE A 234 10.11 4.69 -7.82
C PHE A 234 10.14 6.20 -7.49
N SER A 235 10.92 6.99 -8.24
CA SER A 235 10.94 8.47 -8.11
C SER A 235 9.72 9.16 -8.74
N SER A 236 8.81 8.39 -9.33
CA SER A 236 7.59 8.89 -9.97
C SER A 236 6.47 7.88 -9.76
N PHE A 237 5.35 8.37 -9.24
CA PHE A 237 4.21 7.56 -8.81
C PHE A 237 2.95 8.44 -8.78
N CYS A 238 1.77 7.83 -8.78
CA CYS A 238 0.54 8.53 -8.43
C CYS A 238 0.30 8.47 -6.92
N SER A 239 -0.29 9.52 -6.34
CA SER A 239 -0.59 9.57 -4.91
C SER A 239 -1.94 10.20 -4.59
N ALA A 240 -2.42 9.97 -3.37
CA ALA A 240 -3.69 10.50 -2.88
C ALA A 240 -3.65 12.01 -2.58
N ALA A 241 -2.48 12.60 -2.34
CA ALA A 241 -2.33 14.00 -1.95
C ALA A 241 -1.26 14.73 -2.79
N PRO A 242 -1.48 14.88 -4.11
CA PRO A 242 -0.47 15.43 -5.01
C PRO A 242 -0.11 16.90 -4.72
N ASP A 243 -0.92 17.63 -3.99
CA ASP A 243 -0.60 18.98 -3.50
C ASP A 243 0.62 19.00 -2.56
N VAL A 244 0.76 18.01 -1.67
CA VAL A 244 1.93 17.88 -0.78
C VAL A 244 3.01 16.94 -1.33
N ASP A 245 2.61 15.93 -2.09
CA ASP A 245 3.51 14.86 -2.55
C ASP A 245 4.28 15.21 -3.83
N ARG A 246 3.85 16.21 -4.62
CA ARG A 246 4.48 16.57 -5.92
C ARG A 246 5.95 16.94 -5.79
N ALA A 247 6.32 17.66 -4.72
CA ALA A 247 7.71 18.00 -4.41
C ALA A 247 8.61 16.77 -4.15
N PHE A 248 8.02 15.58 -3.97
CA PHE A 248 8.70 14.31 -3.73
C PHE A 248 8.42 13.26 -4.82
N GLY A 249 7.97 13.70 -6.01
CA GLY A 249 7.81 12.83 -7.19
C GLY A 249 6.40 12.35 -7.51
N SER A 250 5.36 12.78 -6.77
CA SER A 250 3.99 12.48 -7.20
C SER A 250 3.65 13.22 -8.49
N VAL A 251 3.15 12.50 -9.49
CA VAL A 251 2.70 13.09 -10.76
C VAL A 251 1.25 13.61 -10.69
N GLY A 252 0.46 13.11 -9.73
CA GLY A 252 -0.97 13.37 -9.63
C GLY A 252 -1.72 12.21 -8.95
N SER A 253 -3.04 12.34 -8.85
CA SER A 253 -3.93 11.22 -8.50
C SER A 253 -4.14 10.31 -9.70
N PHE A 254 -4.17 8.99 -9.49
CA PHE A 254 -4.55 8.01 -10.53
C PHE A 254 -5.93 8.31 -11.13
N PHE A 255 -6.81 9.01 -10.41
CA PHE A 255 -8.14 9.38 -10.89
C PHE A 255 -8.19 10.72 -11.65
N SER A 256 -7.08 11.46 -11.81
CA SER A 256 -7.03 12.68 -12.64
C SER A 256 -6.92 12.34 -14.14
N PRO A 257 -7.80 12.84 -15.02
CA PRO A 257 -7.68 12.63 -16.48
C PRO A 257 -6.41 13.22 -17.08
N SER A 258 -5.75 14.18 -16.39
CA SER A 258 -4.48 14.78 -16.83
C SER A 258 -3.35 13.76 -17.04
N LEU A 259 -3.46 12.57 -16.44
CA LEU A 259 -2.50 11.47 -16.55
C LEU A 259 -2.76 10.51 -17.70
N ASP A 260 -3.87 10.64 -18.45
CA ASP A 260 -4.19 9.71 -19.55
C ASP A 260 -3.08 9.61 -20.61
N PRO A 261 -2.35 10.69 -20.99
CA PRO A 261 -1.19 10.59 -21.89
C PRO A 261 -0.01 9.79 -21.31
N LEU A 262 0.16 9.78 -19.98
CA LEU A 262 1.19 8.98 -19.28
C LEU A 262 0.76 7.51 -19.20
N LEU A 263 -0.52 7.25 -18.96
CA LEU A 263 -1.11 5.92 -18.84
C LEU A 263 -1.53 5.32 -20.20
N ALA A 264 -1.12 5.95 -21.30
CA ALA A 264 -1.50 5.61 -22.65
C ALA A 264 -0.87 4.29 -23.15
N SER A 265 0.27 3.87 -22.61
CA SER A 265 0.97 2.61 -22.94
C SER A 265 1.97 2.25 -21.82
N GLY A 266 2.49 1.03 -21.84
CA GLY A 266 3.45 0.53 -20.85
C GLY A 266 2.82 -0.40 -19.81
N ALA A 267 3.50 -0.57 -18.68
CA ALA A 267 3.04 -1.44 -17.60
C ALA A 267 3.11 -0.74 -16.25
N PHE A 268 2.05 -0.90 -15.46
CA PHE A 268 1.85 -0.14 -14.23
C PHE A 268 1.42 -1.07 -13.09
N GLN A 269 1.95 -0.81 -11.90
CA GLN A 269 1.61 -1.54 -10.67
C GLN A 269 0.50 -0.77 -9.94
N ALA A 270 -0.59 -1.45 -9.57
CA ALA A 270 -1.66 -0.87 -8.74
C ALA A 270 -1.84 -1.69 -7.46
N ASN A 271 -1.60 -1.07 -6.31
CA ASN A 271 -1.90 -1.62 -4.98
C ASN A 271 -2.76 -0.60 -4.23
N PRO A 272 -4.05 -0.46 -4.59
CA PRO A 272 -4.92 0.56 -4.04
C PRO A 272 -5.14 0.39 -2.52
N PRO A 273 -5.56 1.45 -1.80
CA PRO A 273 -6.16 1.29 -0.50
C PRO A 273 -7.29 0.25 -0.53
N TYR A 274 -7.44 -0.50 0.56
CA TYR A 274 -8.30 -1.68 0.69
C TYR A 274 -9.81 -1.34 0.82
N ASP A 275 -10.26 -0.38 0.04
CA ASP A 275 -11.62 0.15 0.00
C ASP A 275 -12.37 -0.35 -1.25
N PRO A 276 -13.45 -1.14 -1.12
CA PRO A 276 -14.15 -1.71 -2.27
C PRO A 276 -14.70 -0.69 -3.28
N PRO A 277 -15.28 0.47 -2.89
CA PRO A 277 -15.62 1.55 -3.82
C PRO A 277 -14.42 2.08 -4.62
N LEU A 278 -13.28 2.36 -3.97
CA LEU A 278 -12.06 2.81 -4.65
C LEU A 278 -11.52 1.76 -5.63
N VAL A 279 -11.54 0.48 -5.26
CA VAL A 279 -11.14 -0.63 -6.14
C VAL A 279 -12.08 -0.76 -7.35
N ALA A 280 -13.39 -0.53 -7.18
CA ALA A 280 -14.35 -0.51 -8.29
C ALA A 280 -14.04 0.64 -9.27
N ALA A 281 -13.91 1.87 -8.76
CA ALA A 281 -13.56 3.04 -9.58
C ALA A 281 -12.21 2.87 -10.30
N MET A 282 -11.25 2.20 -9.67
CA MET A 282 -9.98 1.85 -10.30
C MET A 282 -10.17 0.90 -11.47
N GLY A 283 -10.97 -0.17 -11.31
CA GLY A 283 -11.29 -1.13 -12.37
C GLY A 283 -12.00 -0.48 -13.57
N GLU A 284 -13.01 0.36 -13.32
CA GLU A 284 -13.70 1.16 -14.33
C GLU A 284 -12.72 2.00 -15.17
N ARG A 285 -11.86 2.78 -14.51
CA ARG A 285 -10.86 3.59 -15.22
C ARG A 285 -9.86 2.74 -15.99
N MET A 286 -9.40 1.61 -15.43
CA MET A 286 -8.50 0.70 -16.14
C MET A 286 -9.16 0.15 -17.40
N HIS A 287 -10.44 -0.24 -17.35
CA HIS A 287 -11.16 -0.69 -18.54
C HIS A 287 -11.25 0.39 -19.63
N ALA A 288 -11.54 1.65 -19.26
CA ALA A 288 -11.54 2.77 -20.20
C ALA A 288 -10.15 2.97 -20.86
N LEU A 289 -9.08 3.04 -20.06
CA LEU A 289 -7.70 3.18 -20.56
C LEU A 289 -7.28 2.02 -21.47
N LEU A 290 -7.65 0.78 -21.13
CA LEU A 290 -7.37 -0.41 -21.94
C LEU A 290 -8.14 -0.41 -23.27
N ALA A 291 -9.39 0.06 -23.29
CA ALA A 291 -10.15 0.24 -24.53
C ALA A 291 -9.53 1.34 -25.42
N SER A 292 -9.08 2.46 -24.84
CA SER A 292 -8.35 3.50 -25.57
C SER A 292 -6.96 3.04 -26.05
N ALA A 293 -6.32 2.09 -25.37
CA ALA A 293 -5.07 1.47 -25.81
C ALA A 293 -5.30 0.51 -26.99
N ASP A 294 -6.33 -0.35 -26.92
CA ASP A 294 -6.76 -1.21 -28.04
C ASP A 294 -7.06 -0.42 -29.31
N ALA A 295 -7.80 0.69 -29.19
CA ALA A 295 -8.14 1.57 -30.33
C ALA A 295 -6.89 2.13 -31.04
N ARG A 296 -5.80 2.33 -30.30
CA ARG A 296 -4.49 2.76 -30.82
C ARG A 296 -3.54 1.59 -31.14
N ARG A 297 -3.92 0.36 -30.81
CA ARG A 297 -3.09 -0.86 -30.83
C ARG A 297 -1.85 -0.79 -29.92
N ASP A 298 -1.92 0.00 -28.86
CA ASP A 298 -0.84 0.17 -27.90
C ASP A 298 -0.84 -0.92 -26.81
N ALA A 299 0.35 -1.36 -26.43
CA ALA A 299 0.55 -2.31 -25.34
C ALA A 299 0.38 -1.60 -23.98
N LEU A 300 -0.65 -1.97 -23.23
CA LEU A 300 -0.95 -1.44 -21.90
C LEU A 300 -1.26 -2.58 -20.92
N THR A 301 -0.62 -2.58 -19.75
CA THR A 301 -0.81 -3.56 -18.68
C THR A 301 -0.99 -2.89 -17.32
N PHE A 302 -2.03 -3.29 -16.59
CA PHE A 302 -2.20 -2.98 -15.16
C PHE A 302 -2.05 -4.26 -14.34
N ILE A 303 -1.12 -4.26 -13.40
CA ILE A 303 -0.87 -5.36 -12.46
C ILE A 303 -1.48 -4.97 -11.11
N VAL A 304 -2.71 -5.40 -10.90
CA VAL A 304 -3.53 -5.07 -9.72
C VAL A 304 -3.24 -6.06 -8.61
N ILE A 305 -2.84 -5.56 -7.44
CA ILE A 305 -2.50 -6.33 -6.25
C ILE A 305 -3.49 -5.92 -5.15
N ILE A 306 -4.42 -6.82 -4.80
CA ILE A 306 -5.44 -6.58 -3.77
C ILE A 306 -5.67 -7.84 -2.94
N PRO A 307 -6.21 -7.74 -1.71
CA PRO A 307 -6.61 -8.92 -0.94
C PRO A 307 -7.64 -9.77 -1.70
N HIS A 308 -7.63 -11.08 -1.43
CA HIS A 308 -8.47 -12.06 -2.11
C HIS A 308 -9.91 -12.06 -1.55
N TRP A 309 -10.76 -11.18 -2.09
CA TRP A 309 -12.13 -10.97 -1.61
C TRP A 309 -13.20 -11.50 -2.59
N GLN A 310 -13.32 -12.82 -2.70
CA GLN A 310 -14.27 -13.45 -3.64
C GLN A 310 -15.73 -13.02 -3.45
N ASP A 311 -16.10 -12.59 -2.24
CA ASP A 311 -17.43 -12.07 -1.90
C ASP A 311 -17.71 -10.66 -2.46
N LYS A 312 -16.67 -9.85 -2.68
CA LYS A 312 -16.80 -8.44 -3.08
C LYS A 312 -17.03 -8.27 -4.58
N PRO A 313 -18.04 -7.50 -5.02
CA PRO A 313 -18.30 -7.28 -6.45
C PRO A 313 -17.12 -6.69 -7.23
N CYS A 314 -16.40 -5.73 -6.65
CA CYS A 314 -15.23 -5.10 -7.29
C CYS A 314 -14.09 -6.09 -7.56
N TRP A 315 -13.90 -7.10 -6.71
CA TRP A 315 -12.92 -8.16 -6.91
C TRP A 315 -13.36 -9.12 -8.02
N ARG A 316 -14.64 -9.52 -8.03
CA ARG A 316 -15.22 -10.38 -9.08
C ARG A 316 -15.19 -9.71 -10.46
N ALA A 317 -15.44 -8.40 -10.52
CA ALA A 317 -15.35 -7.63 -11.76
C ALA A 317 -13.93 -7.62 -12.37
N LEU A 318 -12.88 -7.67 -11.53
CA LEU A 318 -11.49 -7.79 -11.99
C LEU A 318 -11.18 -9.21 -12.47
N GLU A 319 -11.62 -10.24 -11.74
CA GLU A 319 -11.44 -11.65 -12.13
C GLU A 319 -12.15 -11.99 -13.45
N GLN A 320 -13.40 -11.55 -13.60
CA GLN A 320 -14.28 -11.88 -14.72
C GLN A 320 -14.14 -10.94 -15.92
N SER A 321 -13.26 -9.93 -15.83
CA SER A 321 -13.00 -9.01 -16.93
C SER A 321 -12.41 -9.72 -18.14
N CYS A 322 -12.93 -9.45 -19.34
CA CYS A 322 -12.31 -9.89 -20.60
C CYS A 322 -10.89 -9.33 -20.82
N ARG A 323 -10.48 -8.35 -20.00
CA ARG A 323 -9.11 -7.81 -19.96
C ARG A 323 -8.18 -8.59 -19.04
N CYS A 324 -8.71 -9.41 -18.14
CA CYS A 324 -7.92 -10.22 -17.22
C CYS A 324 -7.26 -11.38 -17.97
N SER A 325 -5.94 -11.28 -18.13
CA SER A 325 -5.13 -12.25 -18.88
C SER A 325 -4.58 -13.38 -18.01
N ALA A 326 -4.41 -13.12 -16.71
CA ALA A 326 -3.95 -14.06 -15.72
C ALA A 326 -4.37 -13.60 -14.33
N HIS A 327 -4.61 -14.56 -13.44
CA HIS A 327 -4.83 -14.35 -12.02
C HIS A 327 -3.86 -15.21 -11.21
N LEU A 328 -3.03 -14.57 -10.40
CA LEU A 328 -2.10 -15.23 -9.48
C LEU A 328 -2.61 -15.06 -8.04
N ARG A 329 -3.09 -16.15 -7.45
CA ARG A 329 -3.43 -16.23 -6.02
C ARG A 329 -2.18 -16.57 -5.19
N LEU A 330 -1.90 -15.76 -4.18
CA LEU A 330 -0.90 -15.99 -3.15
C LEU A 330 -1.59 -16.39 -1.85
N PRO A 331 -1.36 -17.61 -1.32
CA PRO A 331 -1.95 -18.03 -0.04
C PRO A 331 -1.47 -17.19 1.13
N GLN A 332 -2.34 -16.98 2.12
CA GLN A 332 -2.02 -16.38 3.42
C GLN A 332 -0.80 -17.06 4.06
N ALA A 333 0.00 -16.29 4.80
CA ALA A 333 1.25 -16.71 5.42
C ALA A 333 2.36 -17.25 4.49
N GLU A 334 2.11 -17.46 3.19
CA GLU A 334 3.16 -17.77 2.19
C GLU A 334 3.81 -16.52 1.58
N HIS A 335 3.39 -15.33 1.96
CA HIS A 335 3.94 -14.06 1.46
C HIS A 335 3.82 -12.98 2.55
N GLY A 336 4.35 -11.79 2.29
CA GLY A 336 4.18 -10.66 3.19
C GLY A 336 4.46 -9.30 2.56
N PHE A 337 4.20 -8.26 3.35
CA PHE A 337 4.20 -6.86 2.93
C PHE A 337 4.88 -5.98 3.98
N PHE A 338 5.32 -4.80 3.57
CA PHE A 338 5.66 -3.71 4.48
C PHE A 338 4.39 -3.00 4.98
N GLU A 339 4.28 -2.75 6.29
CA GLU A 339 3.10 -2.08 6.87
C GLU A 339 2.92 -0.65 6.32
N GLY A 340 1.67 -0.17 6.15
CA GLY A 340 1.41 1.22 5.72
C GLY A 340 2.00 2.28 6.67
N GLY A 341 2.17 1.93 7.94
CA GLY A 341 2.90 2.71 8.96
C GLY A 341 4.41 2.50 8.99
N GLN A 342 5.05 1.89 7.98
CA GLN A 342 6.49 1.52 7.98
C GLN A 342 7.45 2.65 8.37
N HIS A 343 7.05 3.90 8.13
CA HIS A 343 7.80 5.10 8.42
C HIS A 343 7.82 5.50 9.91
N TYR A 344 6.93 4.95 10.76
CA TYR A 344 6.95 5.18 12.22
C TYR A 344 6.85 3.89 13.06
N ARG A 345 6.30 2.79 12.53
CA ARG A 345 6.15 1.51 13.26
C ARG A 345 7.50 0.81 13.42
N PRO A 346 7.78 0.11 14.54
CA PRO A 346 9.05 -0.59 14.73
C PRO A 346 9.22 -1.74 13.72
N ALA A 347 8.22 -2.63 13.60
CA ALA A 347 8.18 -3.66 12.58
C ALA A 347 7.98 -3.02 11.19
N LEU A 348 8.82 -3.41 10.24
CA LEU A 348 8.69 -3.01 8.84
C LEU A 348 7.80 -3.98 8.06
N TRP A 349 8.12 -5.28 8.12
CA TRP A 349 7.50 -6.33 7.30
C TRP A 349 6.65 -7.28 8.15
N ARG A 350 5.54 -7.76 7.58
CA ARG A 350 4.70 -8.82 8.16
C ARG A 350 4.27 -9.83 7.11
N ALA A 351 4.18 -11.10 7.54
CA ALA A 351 3.49 -12.13 6.78
C ALA A 351 2.01 -11.75 6.60
N ALA A 352 1.48 -12.00 5.41
CA ALA A 352 0.10 -11.68 5.06
C ALA A 352 -0.88 -12.53 5.87
N ASN A 353 -1.85 -11.88 6.50
CA ASN A 353 -2.92 -12.49 7.29
C ASN A 353 -4.15 -12.90 6.43
N HIS A 354 -4.08 -12.65 5.13
CA HIS A 354 -5.09 -12.99 4.13
C HIS A 354 -4.39 -13.45 2.84
N ASP A 355 -5.14 -14.16 1.99
CA ASP A 355 -4.73 -14.43 0.62
C ASP A 355 -4.71 -13.12 -0.19
N THR A 356 -3.84 -13.03 -1.20
CA THR A 356 -3.73 -11.89 -2.12
C THR A 356 -3.99 -12.34 -3.56
N SER A 357 -4.75 -11.55 -4.31
CA SER A 357 -4.89 -11.66 -5.76
C SER A 357 -3.94 -10.70 -6.48
N LEU A 358 -3.25 -11.22 -7.50
CA LEU A 358 -2.64 -10.42 -8.54
C LEU A 358 -3.41 -10.63 -9.85
N PHE A 359 -4.01 -9.57 -10.38
CA PHE A 359 -4.70 -9.59 -11.68
C PHE A 359 -3.88 -8.84 -12.72
N PHE A 360 -3.79 -9.40 -13.93
CA PHE A 360 -3.08 -8.81 -15.07
C PHE A 360 -4.09 -8.32 -16.11
N LEU A 361 -4.56 -7.07 -15.96
CA LEU A 361 -5.48 -6.45 -16.91
C LEU A 361 -4.70 -5.86 -18.09
N GLN A 362 -5.09 -6.21 -19.31
CA GLN A 362 -4.23 -6.02 -20.48
C GLN A 362 -4.98 -5.67 -21.78
N SER A 363 -4.36 -4.79 -22.58
CA SER A 363 -4.79 -4.53 -23.97
C SER A 363 -4.43 -5.72 -24.86
N ALA A 364 -5.02 -5.81 -26.05
CA ALA A 364 -4.79 -6.90 -27.00
C ALA A 364 -3.33 -6.97 -27.47
N ALA A 365 -2.62 -5.83 -27.51
CA ALA A 365 -1.21 -5.74 -27.91
C ALA A 365 -0.22 -6.01 -26.76
N ALA A 366 -0.68 -6.18 -25.52
CA ALA A 366 0.21 -6.36 -24.37
C ALA A 366 0.72 -7.82 -24.24
N PRO A 367 2.01 -8.05 -23.95
CA PRO A 367 2.56 -9.40 -23.76
C PRO A 367 1.90 -10.12 -22.58
N ARG A 368 1.30 -11.29 -22.82
CA ARG A 368 0.64 -12.08 -21.79
C ARG A 368 1.64 -12.60 -20.74
N PRO A 369 1.26 -12.69 -19.45
CA PRO A 369 2.09 -13.34 -18.43
C PRO A 369 2.41 -14.80 -18.79
N SER A 370 3.66 -15.20 -18.59
CA SER A 370 4.11 -16.59 -18.72
C SER A 370 4.14 -17.28 -17.35
N GLU A 371 4.01 -18.61 -17.32
CA GLU A 371 4.11 -19.38 -16.06
C GLU A 371 5.45 -19.11 -15.34
N ALA A 372 6.56 -19.00 -16.09
CA ALA A 372 7.86 -18.64 -15.54
C ALA A 372 7.85 -17.25 -14.85
N SER A 373 7.18 -16.24 -15.42
CA SER A 373 7.03 -14.93 -14.77
C SER A 373 6.13 -14.97 -13.53
N LEU A 374 5.06 -15.77 -13.54
CA LEU A 374 4.17 -15.94 -12.37
C LEU A 374 4.88 -16.68 -11.23
N ALA A 375 5.68 -17.70 -11.55
CA ALA A 375 6.53 -18.42 -10.60
C ALA A 375 7.63 -17.52 -10.00
N ALA A 376 8.24 -16.65 -10.82
CA ALA A 376 9.20 -15.66 -10.35
C ALA A 376 8.56 -14.66 -9.36
N LEU A 377 7.34 -14.17 -9.66
CA LEU A 377 6.59 -13.32 -8.73
C LEU A 377 6.22 -14.05 -7.43
N ARG A 378 5.70 -15.29 -7.50
CA ARG A 378 5.40 -16.10 -6.31
C ARG A 378 6.64 -16.28 -5.42
N THR A 379 7.82 -16.45 -6.03
CA THR A 379 9.10 -16.55 -5.33
C THR A 379 9.52 -15.23 -4.71
N ALA A 380 9.36 -14.12 -5.43
CA ALA A 380 9.67 -12.77 -4.93
C ALA A 380 8.79 -12.37 -3.72
N PHE A 381 7.51 -12.76 -3.71
CA PHE A 381 6.58 -12.50 -2.60
C PHE A 381 6.85 -13.36 -1.35
N ARG A 382 7.43 -14.55 -1.52
CA ARG A 382 7.86 -15.44 -0.42
C ARG A 382 9.10 -14.95 0.32
N ALA A 383 9.94 -14.14 -0.34
CA ALA A 383 11.15 -13.61 0.24
C ALA A 383 10.82 -12.55 1.31
N ALA A 384 11.06 -12.88 2.58
CA ALA A 384 11.20 -11.86 3.60
C ALA A 384 12.40 -10.95 3.24
N PRO A 385 12.32 -9.62 3.48
CA PRO A 385 13.45 -8.73 3.28
C PRO A 385 14.67 -9.23 4.05
N SER A 386 15.81 -9.35 3.39
CA SER A 386 17.07 -9.52 4.10
C SER A 386 17.32 -8.27 4.95
N ALA A 387 17.97 -8.41 6.12
CA ALA A 387 18.37 -7.26 6.95
C ALA A 387 19.30 -6.24 6.23
N LEU A 388 19.75 -6.59 5.02
CA LEU A 388 20.57 -5.81 4.10
C LEU A 388 19.77 -5.05 3.02
N GLU A 389 18.44 -5.19 2.92
CA GLU A 389 17.65 -4.35 2.00
C GLU A 389 17.62 -2.91 2.57
N PRO A 390 18.31 -1.93 1.94
CA PRO A 390 18.47 -0.61 2.54
C PRO A 390 17.12 0.11 2.55
N PRO A 391 16.73 0.77 3.65
CA PRO A 391 15.39 1.35 3.80
C PRO A 391 15.16 2.51 2.81
N ILE A 392 14.60 2.18 1.64
CA ILE A 392 14.39 3.03 0.44
C ILE A 392 15.38 4.20 0.34
N GLY A 393 16.68 3.88 0.33
CA GLY A 393 17.74 4.87 0.24
C GLY A 393 17.72 5.57 -1.13
N GLY A 394 18.05 6.86 -1.16
CA GLY A 394 18.02 7.67 -2.40
C GLY A 394 18.84 7.10 -3.56
N ALA A 395 19.86 6.28 -3.27
CA ALA A 395 20.69 5.59 -4.26
C ALA A 395 19.95 4.51 -5.08
N GLU A 396 18.78 4.05 -4.63
CA GLU A 396 18.01 3.00 -5.31
C GLU A 396 16.85 3.53 -6.18
N LEU A 397 16.60 4.84 -6.19
CA LEU A 397 15.53 5.44 -6.98
C LEU A 397 15.80 5.26 -8.48
N ARG A 398 15.01 4.40 -9.15
CA ARG A 398 15.10 4.23 -10.61
C ARG A 398 14.58 5.50 -11.31
N PRO A 399 15.16 5.90 -12.46
CA PRO A 399 14.87 7.18 -13.10
C PRO A 399 13.39 7.39 -13.47
N ARG A 400 12.97 8.67 -13.53
CA ARG A 400 11.64 9.07 -14.02
C ARG A 400 11.33 8.44 -15.37
N LEU A 401 10.13 7.86 -15.53
CA LEU A 401 9.56 7.64 -16.86
C LEU A 401 9.32 9.01 -17.51
N ARG A 402 10.05 9.32 -18.58
CA ARG A 402 9.78 10.50 -19.41
C ARG A 402 8.51 10.23 -20.23
N PRO A 403 7.66 11.25 -20.46
CA PRO A 403 6.53 11.10 -21.39
C PRO A 403 7.04 10.75 -22.80
N PRO A 404 6.21 10.09 -23.64
CA PRO A 404 6.64 9.55 -24.94
C PRO A 404 7.26 10.56 -25.94
N SER A 405 7.06 11.87 -25.72
CA SER A 405 7.60 12.94 -26.57
C SER A 405 9.13 13.03 -26.61
N GLU A 406 9.85 12.39 -25.67
CA GLU A 406 11.31 12.52 -25.55
C GLU A 406 12.11 11.23 -25.80
N ALA A 407 11.46 10.08 -25.96
CA ALA A 407 12.13 8.78 -26.03
C ALA A 407 12.45 8.35 -27.48
N LYS A 408 13.41 9.00 -28.15
CA LYS A 408 13.96 8.53 -29.44
C LYS A 408 15.28 7.77 -29.26
N GLY A 409 15.23 6.45 -29.48
CA GLY A 409 16.38 5.65 -29.94
C GLY A 409 17.14 4.84 -28.88
N ALA A 410 16.77 3.57 -28.71
CA ALA A 410 17.66 2.54 -28.16
C ALA A 410 17.37 1.18 -28.83
N LYS A 411 18.31 0.68 -29.65
CA LYS A 411 18.22 -0.66 -30.26
C LYS A 411 18.75 -1.71 -29.28
N VAL A 412 17.91 -2.66 -28.87
CA VAL A 412 18.32 -3.81 -28.04
C VAL A 412 18.91 -4.92 -28.91
N ARG A 413 20.14 -5.37 -28.61
CA ARG A 413 20.72 -6.61 -29.15
C ARG A 413 20.53 -7.76 -28.15
N ARG A 414 20.19 -8.96 -28.64
CA ARG A 414 20.12 -10.20 -27.83
C ARG A 414 21.47 -10.94 -27.82
N ARG A 415 21.76 -11.66 -26.74
CA ARG A 415 22.71 -12.78 -26.64
C ARG A 415 22.05 -13.95 -25.89
N ALA A 416 22.60 -15.15 -26.01
CA ALA A 416 22.03 -16.40 -25.51
C ALA A 416 23.12 -17.39 -25.05
N GLU A 417 22.95 -18.02 -23.88
CA GLU A 417 23.83 -19.02 -23.22
C GLU A 417 22.97 -19.83 -22.19
N GLY A 418 23.23 -21.07 -21.72
CA GLY A 418 24.31 -22.04 -22.02
C GLY A 418 24.36 -23.40 -21.23
N GLY A 419 23.28 -23.94 -20.62
CA GLY A 419 23.32 -25.17 -19.75
C GLY A 419 23.63 -24.87 -18.26
N GLY A 420 23.55 -25.76 -17.25
CA GLY A 420 23.15 -27.18 -17.05
C GLY A 420 23.24 -27.53 -15.53
N ALA A 421 22.67 -28.64 -15.01
CA ALA A 421 22.57 -28.91 -13.55
C ALA A 421 22.74 -30.40 -13.11
N PRO A 422 23.22 -30.70 -11.87
CA PRO A 422 23.42 -32.08 -11.35
C PRO A 422 22.33 -32.57 -10.35
N VAL A 423 22.41 -33.85 -9.94
CA VAL A 423 21.36 -34.65 -9.24
C VAL A 423 21.87 -35.25 -7.90
N GLU A 424 20.99 -35.49 -6.92
CA GLU A 424 21.28 -36.13 -5.59
C GLU A 424 20.61 -37.52 -5.38
N ALA A 425 21.05 -38.26 -4.34
CA ALA A 425 20.71 -39.67 -4.05
C ALA A 425 20.04 -39.90 -2.65
N PRO A 426 19.40 -41.07 -2.37
CA PRO A 426 18.40 -41.23 -1.29
C PRO A 426 18.87 -41.86 0.05
N LEU A 427 18.00 -41.83 1.07
CA LEU A 427 18.23 -42.17 2.49
C LEU A 427 17.84 -43.61 2.92
N SER A 428 18.44 -44.10 4.01
CA SER A 428 18.43 -45.53 4.41
C SER A 428 17.34 -46.01 5.40
N ALA A 429 17.11 -47.33 5.38
CA ALA A 429 15.93 -48.01 5.92
C ALA A 429 15.66 -47.93 7.44
N LYS A 430 16.64 -47.59 8.28
CA LYS A 430 16.44 -47.54 9.76
C LYS A 430 15.42 -46.49 10.22
N ARG A 431 15.05 -45.52 9.38
CA ARG A 431 14.00 -44.53 9.69
C ARG A 431 12.57 -45.05 9.57
N ALA A 432 12.31 -46.10 8.77
CA ALA A 432 10.95 -46.55 8.48
C ALA A 432 10.30 -47.29 9.67
N ALA A 433 11.07 -48.14 10.35
CA ALA A 433 10.57 -49.04 11.41
C ALA A 433 10.04 -48.34 12.68
N LEU A 434 10.30 -47.03 12.85
CA LEU A 434 9.92 -46.27 14.06
C LEU A 434 8.58 -45.53 13.94
N LEU A 435 7.92 -45.61 12.78
CA LEU A 435 6.68 -44.87 12.47
C LEU A 435 5.39 -45.72 12.56
N SER A 436 5.52 -47.04 12.77
CA SER A 436 4.41 -48.01 12.64
C SER A 436 3.78 -48.49 13.96
N ARG A 437 4.23 -48.03 15.14
CA ARG A 437 3.61 -48.44 16.43
C ARG A 437 2.39 -47.58 16.80
N PRO A 438 1.23 -48.17 17.15
CA PRO A 438 0.03 -47.43 17.55
C PRO A 438 0.22 -46.60 18.84
N MET A 439 -0.44 -45.44 18.88
CA MET A 439 -0.29 -44.45 19.96
C MET A 439 -0.86 -44.91 21.33
N ALA A 440 -1.77 -45.89 21.33
CA ALA A 440 -2.47 -46.34 22.54
C ALA A 440 -1.52 -47.01 23.55
N GLU A 441 -0.61 -47.87 23.08
CA GLU A 441 0.38 -48.56 23.93
C GLU A 441 1.34 -47.57 24.63
N LEU A 442 1.69 -46.47 23.96
CA LEU A 442 2.72 -45.54 24.43
C LEU A 442 2.25 -44.53 25.49
N LEU A 443 0.95 -44.50 25.84
CA LEU A 443 0.35 -43.45 26.67
C LEU A 443 -0.47 -43.97 27.86
N ALA A 444 -0.46 -45.28 28.14
CA ALA A 444 -0.95 -45.82 29.40
C ALA A 444 -0.11 -45.29 30.59
N GLY A 445 -0.77 -44.96 31.72
CA GLY A 445 -0.12 -44.61 32.99
C GLY A 445 0.57 -43.24 33.14
N THR A 446 0.61 -42.36 32.12
CA THR A 446 1.39 -41.10 32.18
C THR A 446 0.55 -39.82 32.33
N SER A 447 1.09 -38.82 33.06
CA SER A 447 0.37 -37.61 33.45
C SER A 447 0.19 -36.59 32.31
N GLY A 448 -0.76 -35.66 32.47
CA GLY A 448 -1.15 -34.71 31.42
C GLY A 448 -0.03 -33.82 30.87
N LYS A 449 0.98 -33.47 31.69
CA LYS A 449 2.14 -32.68 31.26
C LYS A 449 3.05 -33.49 30.31
N GLN A 450 3.29 -34.76 30.62
CA GLN A 450 4.08 -35.68 29.78
C GLN A 450 3.37 -35.98 28.46
N ARG A 451 2.04 -36.23 28.49
CA ARG A 451 1.21 -36.40 27.28
C ARG A 451 1.32 -35.19 26.33
N ARG A 452 1.31 -33.96 26.86
CA ARG A 452 1.46 -32.73 26.06
C ARG A 452 2.86 -32.60 25.42
N GLN A 453 3.91 -33.01 26.14
CA GLN A 453 5.30 -32.98 25.64
C GLN A 453 5.56 -34.06 24.58
N ALA A 454 5.02 -35.28 24.76
CA ALA A 454 5.06 -36.35 23.77
C ALA A 454 4.35 -35.95 22.46
N ARG A 455 3.13 -35.37 22.56
CA ARG A 455 2.40 -34.83 21.40
C ARG A 455 3.18 -33.73 20.66
N LYS A 456 3.91 -32.85 21.38
CA LYS A 456 4.74 -31.80 20.77
C LYS A 456 5.93 -32.39 19.99
N ARG A 457 6.67 -33.33 20.61
CA ARG A 457 7.80 -34.03 19.97
C ARG A 457 7.35 -34.86 18.76
N LEU A 458 6.16 -35.45 18.79
CA LEU A 458 5.61 -36.19 17.64
C LEU A 458 5.18 -35.26 16.50
N LYS A 459 4.58 -34.08 16.80
CA LYS A 459 4.31 -33.05 15.79
C LYS A 459 5.59 -32.55 15.12
N GLU A 460 6.66 -32.33 15.87
CA GLU A 460 7.97 -31.96 15.31
C GLU A 460 8.58 -33.08 14.46
N ARG A 461 8.45 -34.35 14.87
CA ARG A 461 8.91 -35.50 14.08
C ARG A 461 8.12 -35.68 12.77
N LYS A 462 6.78 -35.57 12.80
CA LYS A 462 5.96 -35.58 11.56
C LYS A 462 6.29 -34.40 10.66
N ARG A 463 6.46 -33.19 11.22
CA ARG A 463 6.89 -31.99 10.47
C ARG A 463 8.26 -32.16 9.82
N LYS A 464 9.22 -32.83 10.48
CA LYS A 464 10.53 -33.14 9.89
C LYS A 464 10.48 -34.26 8.84
N ALA A 465 9.60 -35.25 8.98
CA ALA A 465 9.44 -36.32 7.99
C ALA A 465 8.81 -35.83 6.68
N MET A 466 7.80 -34.95 6.76
CA MET A 466 7.16 -34.33 5.58
C MET A 466 8.05 -33.37 4.79
N ILE A 467 9.27 -33.06 5.27
CA ILE A 467 10.26 -32.24 4.57
C ILE A 467 11.18 -33.12 3.70
N THR A 468 11.22 -34.44 3.91
CA THR A 468 12.19 -35.35 3.27
C THR A 468 11.59 -36.36 2.29
N ASP A 469 10.26 -36.44 2.14
CA ASP A 469 9.59 -37.22 1.08
C ASP A 469 8.17 -36.65 0.81
N PRO A 470 7.84 -36.16 -0.41
CA PRO A 470 6.52 -35.61 -0.72
C PRO A 470 5.36 -36.62 -0.78
N ASN A 471 5.62 -37.91 -1.05
CA ASN A 471 4.57 -38.87 -1.43
C ASN A 471 3.93 -39.65 -0.26
N ALA A 472 4.27 -39.32 0.99
CA ALA A 472 3.72 -39.98 2.18
C ALA A 472 2.21 -39.74 2.46
N LYS A 473 1.48 -39.03 1.59
CA LYS A 473 0.04 -38.73 1.79
C LYS A 473 -0.90 -39.92 1.54
N GLU A 474 -0.57 -40.84 0.64
CA GLU A 474 -1.52 -41.89 0.19
C GLU A 474 -1.59 -43.14 1.08
N LYS A 475 -0.78 -43.26 2.14
CA LYS A 475 -0.80 -44.41 3.06
C LYS A 475 -1.36 -44.12 4.46
N CYS A 476 -2.06 -42.99 4.65
CA CYS A 476 -2.67 -42.64 5.94
C CYS A 476 -4.21 -42.50 5.88
N VAL A 477 -4.83 -42.93 4.79
CA VAL A 477 -6.30 -42.98 4.62
C VAL A 477 -6.70 -44.40 4.19
N MET A 478 -6.59 -45.36 5.11
CA MET A 478 -7.28 -46.68 5.10
C MET A 478 -6.90 -47.46 6.38
N SER A 479 -7.44 -47.03 7.52
CA SER A 479 -7.61 -47.83 8.74
C SER A 479 -8.47 -47.04 9.72
N VAL A 480 -9.71 -47.48 9.92
CA VAL A 480 -10.66 -46.94 10.91
C VAL A 480 -10.19 -47.30 12.32
#